data_AF-A0A3N5HSA7-F1
#
_entry.id   AF-A0A3N5HSA7-F1
#
_cell.length_a   1.000
_cell.length_b   1.000
_cell.length_c   1.000
_cell.angle_alpha   90.00
_cell.angle_beta   90.00
_cell.angle_gamma   90.00
#
_symmetry.space_group_name_H-M   'P 1'
#
loop_
_entity.id
_entity.type
_entity.pdbx_description
1 polymer ?
#
loop_
_entity_poly.entity_id
_entity_poly.type
_entity_poly.pdbx_seq_one_letter_code
_entity_poly.pdbx_strand_id
1 'polypeptide(L)'
;MAREVLPVVTRTPVLAGVNGTDPFLLLDPFLKSLGELGFSGVQNFPTVGLFDGVIRAQLEETGMGYALEVHMIERARHHDLLTTPYVFSEQNARDMAKAGADIVVCHLGLTTGGAIGARTAVSLEACVPLIDTWATAARAVNPDVLVLCHGGPIATPDDAAYILGRTQNCHGFYGASSLERLPTEAALTETTRAFKRIGIRPKENSS
;
A
#
# COMPACT_ATOMS: atom_id res chain seq x y z
N MET A 1 10.10 6.85 -10.78
CA MET A 1 10.09 5.42 -11.16
C MET A 1 9.31 5.09 -12.43
N ALA A 2 8.47 5.98 -13.02
CA ALA A 2 7.70 5.65 -14.22
C ALA A 2 8.55 5.07 -15.38
N ARG A 3 9.73 5.67 -15.64
CA ARG A 3 10.69 5.21 -16.67
C ARG A 3 11.32 3.84 -16.39
N GLU A 4 11.31 3.40 -15.14
CA GLU A 4 11.90 2.13 -14.72
C GLU A 4 10.88 1.00 -14.72
N VAL A 5 9.60 1.32 -14.50
CA VAL A 5 8.52 0.33 -14.33
C VAL A 5 7.66 0.20 -15.59
N LEU A 6 7.13 1.30 -16.14
CA LEU A 6 6.16 1.23 -17.24
C LEU A 6 6.70 0.50 -18.48
N PRO A 7 7.97 0.66 -18.90
CA PRO A 7 8.49 -0.04 -20.08
C PRO A 7 8.60 -1.56 -19.93
N VAL A 8 8.68 -2.08 -18.69
CA VAL A 8 8.90 -3.52 -18.43
C VAL A 8 7.63 -4.27 -18.05
N VAL A 9 6.52 -3.57 -17.78
CA VAL A 9 5.22 -4.16 -17.46
C VAL A 9 4.31 -4.13 -18.70
N THR A 10 3.93 -5.31 -19.21
CA THR A 10 3.23 -5.44 -20.50
C THR A 10 1.74 -5.75 -20.42
N ARG A 11 1.25 -6.26 -19.29
CA ARG A 11 -0.13 -6.78 -19.15
C ARG A 11 -0.71 -6.68 -17.74
N THR A 12 -0.17 -5.79 -16.93
CA THR A 12 -0.61 -5.55 -15.55
C THR A 12 -0.79 -4.06 -15.35
N PRO A 13 -1.91 -3.58 -14.78
CA PRO A 13 -2.09 -2.16 -14.52
C PRO A 13 -1.01 -1.65 -13.54
N VAL A 14 -0.45 -0.49 -13.84
CA VAL A 14 0.54 0.18 -12.98
C VAL A 14 -0.09 1.46 -12.47
N LEU A 15 -0.07 1.65 -11.14
CA LEU A 15 -0.66 2.81 -10.48
C LEU A 15 0.44 3.72 -9.95
N ALA A 16 0.18 5.03 -9.92
CA ALA A 16 1.06 6.01 -9.32
C ALA A 16 0.68 6.28 -7.87
N GLY A 17 1.66 6.25 -6.97
CA GLY A 17 1.51 6.89 -5.66
C GLY A 17 1.53 8.41 -5.82
N VAL A 18 0.48 9.08 -5.37
CA VAL A 18 0.33 10.53 -5.44
C VAL A 18 0.25 11.12 -4.04
N ASN A 19 1.09 12.12 -3.78
CA ASN A 19 1.00 12.93 -2.57
C ASN A 19 -0.16 13.92 -2.70
N GLY A 20 -1.33 13.59 -2.15
CA GLY A 20 -2.52 14.44 -2.24
C GLY A 20 -2.41 15.77 -1.49
N THR A 21 -1.46 15.90 -0.57
CA THR A 21 -1.26 17.11 0.26
C THR A 21 -0.14 18.01 -0.24
N ASP A 22 0.48 17.72 -1.38
CA ASP A 22 1.55 18.57 -1.94
C ASP A 22 0.98 19.96 -2.30
N PRO A 23 1.42 21.04 -1.62
CA PRO A 23 0.85 22.38 -1.80
C PRO A 23 1.24 23.03 -3.13
N PHE A 24 2.18 22.46 -3.86
CA PHE A 24 2.60 22.94 -5.18
C PHE A 24 2.01 22.13 -6.33
N LEU A 25 1.21 21.10 -6.02
CA LEU A 25 0.62 20.23 -7.01
C LEU A 25 -0.58 20.88 -7.70
N LEU A 26 -0.43 21.10 -9.01
CA LEU A 26 -1.58 21.37 -9.87
C LEU A 26 -2.27 20.06 -10.22
N LEU A 27 -3.25 19.69 -9.41
CA LEU A 27 -3.84 18.36 -9.36
C LEU A 27 -4.37 17.86 -10.72
N ASP A 28 -5.24 18.60 -11.39
CA ASP A 28 -5.83 18.16 -12.67
C ASP A 28 -4.81 18.01 -13.81
N PRO A 29 -3.91 19.00 -14.07
CA PRO A 29 -2.82 18.81 -15.03
C PRO A 29 -1.93 17.61 -14.70
N PHE A 30 -1.64 17.39 -13.42
CA PHE A 30 -0.81 16.29 -12.98
C PHE A 30 -1.47 14.93 -13.24
N LEU A 31 -2.74 14.75 -12.82
CA LEU A 31 -3.49 13.51 -13.05
C LEU A 31 -3.61 13.18 -14.54
N LYS A 32 -3.91 14.19 -15.38
CA LYS A 32 -3.93 14.04 -16.83
C LYS A 32 -2.58 13.54 -17.37
N SER A 33 -1.48 14.12 -16.88
CA SER A 33 -0.14 13.70 -17.30
C SER A 33 0.21 12.27 -16.89
N LEU A 34 -0.30 11.79 -15.75
CA LEU A 34 -0.12 10.40 -15.31
C LEU A 34 -0.81 9.41 -16.26
N GLY A 35 -2.04 9.70 -16.65
CA GLY A 35 -2.77 8.90 -17.64
C GLY A 35 -2.08 8.91 -19.01
N GLU A 36 -1.65 10.07 -19.50
CA GLU A 36 -0.89 10.21 -20.76
C GLU A 36 0.43 9.44 -20.75
N LEU A 37 1.10 9.36 -19.60
CA LEU A 37 2.34 8.60 -19.44
C LEU A 37 2.11 7.07 -19.44
N GLY A 38 0.88 6.62 -19.19
CA GLY A 38 0.48 5.21 -19.22
C GLY A 38 0.19 4.59 -17.85
N PHE A 39 0.07 5.39 -16.77
CA PHE A 39 -0.46 4.86 -15.51
C PHE A 39 -1.95 4.56 -15.66
N SER A 40 -2.38 3.41 -15.14
CA SER A 40 -3.78 2.97 -15.15
C SER A 40 -4.60 3.58 -14.01
N GLY A 41 -3.93 4.16 -13.00
CA GLY A 41 -4.59 4.60 -11.78
C GLY A 41 -3.68 5.27 -10.77
N VAL A 42 -4.24 5.59 -9.61
CA VAL A 42 -3.54 6.27 -8.51
C VAL A 42 -3.89 5.69 -7.13
N GLN A 43 -2.98 5.94 -6.19
CA GLN A 43 -3.14 5.69 -4.76
C GLN A 43 -2.65 6.93 -3.99
N ASN A 44 -3.29 7.29 -2.87
CA ASN A 44 -2.83 8.35 -1.97
C ASN A 44 -1.59 7.87 -1.20
N PHE A 45 -0.42 7.99 -1.80
CA PHE A 45 0.84 7.69 -1.14
C PHE A 45 1.95 8.61 -1.65
N PRO A 46 2.70 9.31 -0.76
CA PRO A 46 2.59 9.35 0.70
C PRO A 46 1.21 9.78 1.23
N THR A 47 0.85 9.35 2.44
CA THR A 47 -0.44 9.68 3.07
C THR A 47 -0.23 10.15 4.50
N VAL A 48 -0.96 11.20 4.89
CA VAL A 48 -1.00 11.69 6.27
C VAL A 48 -1.76 10.76 7.20
N GLY A 49 -2.48 9.78 6.64
CA GLY A 49 -3.14 8.70 7.36
C GLY A 49 -2.22 7.87 8.27
N LEU A 50 -0.92 7.85 7.95
CA LEU A 50 0.11 7.17 8.76
C LEU A 50 0.65 7.99 9.94
N PHE A 51 0.35 9.30 10.01
CA PHE A 51 0.70 10.11 11.18
C PHE A 51 -0.43 10.10 12.22
N ASP A 52 -0.05 10.11 13.49
CA ASP A 52 -0.94 10.18 14.65
C ASP A 52 -0.56 11.33 15.61
N GLY A 53 -1.31 11.44 16.71
CA GLY A 53 -1.01 12.37 17.80
C GLY A 53 -0.96 13.84 17.39
N VAL A 54 -0.10 14.61 18.08
CA VAL A 54 0.01 16.07 17.91
C VAL A 54 0.42 16.45 16.50
N ILE A 55 1.35 15.71 15.88
CA ILE A 55 1.79 16.02 14.53
C ILE A 55 0.66 15.86 13.51
N ARG A 56 -0.18 14.82 13.64
CA ARG A 56 -1.34 14.66 12.77
C ARG A 56 -2.33 15.81 12.93
N ALA A 57 -2.63 16.21 14.16
CA ALA A 57 -3.53 17.34 14.41
C ALA A 57 -3.00 18.63 13.78
N GLN A 58 -1.70 18.91 13.91
CA GLN A 58 -1.07 20.09 13.32
C GLN A 58 -1.11 20.07 11.78
N LEU A 59 -0.91 18.91 11.15
CA LEU A 59 -1.04 18.78 9.69
C LEU A 59 -2.47 19.09 9.22
N GLU A 60 -3.49 18.58 9.92
CA GLU A 60 -4.90 18.85 9.61
C GLU A 60 -5.21 20.36 9.79
N GLU A 61 -4.78 20.96 10.90
CA GLU A 61 -5.01 22.38 11.22
C GLU A 61 -4.32 23.36 10.26
N THR A 62 -3.23 22.93 9.61
CA THR A 62 -2.43 23.77 8.70
C THR A 62 -2.71 23.51 7.23
N GLY A 63 -3.75 22.74 6.90
CA GLY A 63 -4.21 22.52 5.53
C GLY A 63 -3.49 21.39 4.79
N MET A 64 -2.82 20.48 5.49
CA MET A 64 -2.25 19.23 4.94
C MET A 64 -3.04 18.01 5.43
N GLY A 65 -4.36 18.15 5.47
CA GLY A 65 -5.27 17.14 6.01
C GLY A 65 -5.61 16.01 5.05
N TYR A 66 -6.10 14.89 5.59
CA TYR A 66 -6.50 13.71 4.79
C TYR A 66 -7.65 14.01 3.81
N ALA A 67 -8.46 15.04 4.07
CA ALA A 67 -9.50 15.49 3.15
C ALA A 67 -8.95 15.88 1.76
N LEU A 68 -7.71 16.38 1.66
CA LEU A 68 -7.07 16.65 0.38
C LEU A 68 -6.74 15.37 -0.39
N GLU A 69 -6.40 14.29 0.30
CA GLU A 69 -6.20 12.97 -0.33
C GLU A 69 -7.52 12.40 -0.84
N VAL A 70 -8.62 12.57 -0.10
CA VAL A 70 -9.97 12.21 -0.57
C VAL A 70 -10.33 13.01 -1.83
N HIS A 71 -10.06 14.32 -1.84
CA HIS A 71 -10.29 15.16 -3.02
C HIS A 71 -9.42 14.72 -4.21
N MET A 72 -8.16 14.35 -3.97
CA MET A 72 -7.27 13.80 -5.02
C MET A 72 -7.87 12.56 -5.67
N ILE A 73 -8.43 11.64 -4.88
CA ILE A 73 -9.11 10.43 -5.39
C ILE A 73 -10.37 10.78 -6.19
N GLU A 74 -11.20 11.70 -5.67
CA GLU A 74 -12.37 12.19 -6.39
C GLU A 74 -11.97 12.75 -7.77
N ARG A 75 -10.93 13.59 -7.82
CA ARG A 75 -10.43 14.14 -9.10
C ARG A 75 -9.88 13.05 -10.01
N ALA A 76 -9.11 12.09 -9.49
CA ALA A 76 -8.59 10.99 -10.30
C ALA A 76 -9.72 10.18 -10.97
N ARG A 77 -10.82 9.94 -10.25
CA ARG A 77 -12.00 9.27 -10.80
C ARG A 77 -12.64 10.04 -11.96
N HIS A 78 -12.61 11.38 -11.93
CA HIS A 78 -13.07 12.23 -13.04
C HIS A 78 -12.17 12.16 -14.28
N HIS A 79 -10.90 11.81 -14.12
CA HIS A 79 -9.96 11.55 -15.23
C HIS A 79 -10.00 10.08 -15.70
N ASP A 80 -10.98 9.30 -15.25
CA ASP A 80 -11.13 7.87 -15.57
C ASP A 80 -9.91 7.01 -15.19
N LEU A 81 -9.21 7.43 -14.14
CA LEU A 81 -8.11 6.66 -13.54
C LEU A 81 -8.67 5.69 -12.50
N LEU A 82 -8.15 4.46 -12.48
CA LEU A 82 -8.43 3.51 -11.40
C LEU A 82 -7.97 4.09 -10.07
N THR A 83 -8.79 3.98 -9.02
CA THR A 83 -8.51 4.56 -7.71
C THR A 83 -8.45 3.49 -6.63
N THR A 84 -7.31 3.43 -5.92
CA THR A 84 -7.06 2.39 -4.90
C THR A 84 -6.55 2.95 -3.57
N PRO A 85 -7.25 3.92 -2.93
CA PRO A 85 -6.74 4.60 -1.75
C PRO A 85 -6.55 3.73 -0.52
N TYR A 86 -5.57 4.10 0.30
CA TYR A 86 -5.43 3.66 1.68
C TYR A 86 -6.40 4.39 2.60
N VAL A 87 -7.03 3.64 3.50
CA VAL A 87 -7.90 4.14 4.58
C VAL A 87 -7.45 3.62 5.94
N PHE A 88 -7.69 4.41 6.98
CA PHE A 88 -7.17 4.18 8.34
C PHE A 88 -8.27 4.21 9.41
N SER A 89 -9.53 4.37 8.99
CA SER A 89 -10.68 4.45 9.88
C SER A 89 -11.97 4.18 9.10
N GLU A 90 -13.06 3.95 9.84
CA GLU A 90 -14.40 3.82 9.28
C GLU A 90 -14.81 5.06 8.48
N GLN A 91 -14.49 6.26 9.01
CA GLN A 91 -14.82 7.52 8.36
C GLN A 91 -14.04 7.69 7.05
N ASN A 92 -12.74 7.37 7.04
CA ASN A 92 -11.96 7.41 5.79
C ASN A 92 -12.51 6.43 4.73
N ALA A 93 -12.95 5.24 5.15
CA ALA A 93 -13.56 4.26 4.26
C ALA A 93 -14.85 4.79 3.62
N ARG A 94 -15.71 5.47 4.41
CA ARG A 94 -16.91 6.15 3.89
C ARG A 94 -16.57 7.26 2.92
N ASP A 95 -15.60 8.10 3.26
CA ASP A 95 -15.26 9.29 2.47
C ASP A 95 -14.58 8.91 1.15
N MET A 96 -13.69 7.91 1.15
CA MET A 96 -13.09 7.38 -0.08
C MET A 96 -14.13 6.68 -0.97
N ALA A 97 -15.06 5.93 -0.39
CA ALA A 97 -16.16 5.35 -1.15
C ALA A 97 -17.06 6.42 -1.77
N LYS A 98 -17.35 7.52 -1.05
CA LYS A 98 -18.12 8.67 -1.59
C LYS A 98 -17.38 9.39 -2.71
N ALA A 99 -16.05 9.48 -2.61
CA ALA A 99 -15.19 10.04 -3.66
C ALA A 99 -15.14 9.18 -4.93
N GLY A 100 -15.77 7.99 -4.92
CA GLY A 100 -15.82 7.10 -6.08
C GLY A 100 -14.65 6.15 -6.18
N ALA A 101 -13.99 5.83 -5.05
CA ALA A 101 -12.93 4.84 -5.02
C ALA A 101 -13.40 3.49 -5.60
N ASP A 102 -12.62 2.92 -6.52
CA ASP A 102 -12.89 1.59 -7.08
C ASP A 102 -12.47 0.49 -6.10
N ILE A 103 -11.36 0.72 -5.39
CA ILE A 103 -10.82 -0.15 -4.36
C ILE A 103 -10.48 0.66 -3.11
N VAL A 104 -10.86 0.19 -1.93
CA VAL A 104 -10.42 0.75 -0.65
C VAL A 104 -9.47 -0.22 0.04
N VAL A 105 -8.29 0.26 0.43
CA VAL A 105 -7.25 -0.56 1.07
C VAL A 105 -7.17 -0.23 2.56
N CYS A 106 -7.65 -1.13 3.41
CA CYS A 106 -7.59 -1.01 4.87
C CYS A 106 -6.13 -1.12 5.33
N HIS A 107 -5.53 -0.01 5.72
CA HIS A 107 -4.12 0.07 6.08
C HIS A 107 -3.94 0.03 7.61
N LEU A 108 -3.31 -1.02 8.12
CA LEU A 108 -3.16 -1.29 9.55
C LEU A 108 -1.81 -0.83 10.12
N GLY A 109 -1.26 0.26 9.58
CA GLY A 109 0.08 0.75 9.92
C GLY A 109 1.22 0.01 9.22
N LEU A 110 2.45 0.34 9.61
CA LEU A 110 3.68 -0.16 8.95
C LEU A 110 3.83 -1.69 9.09
N THR A 111 4.23 -2.36 8.02
CA THR A 111 4.44 -3.81 8.02
C THR A 111 5.58 -4.22 8.96
N THR A 112 5.34 -5.23 9.79
CA THR A 112 6.36 -5.82 10.66
C THR A 112 7.29 -6.79 9.89
N GLY A 113 8.45 -7.11 10.47
CA GLY A 113 9.36 -8.15 9.96
C GLY A 113 10.46 -7.71 8.97
N GLY A 114 11.33 -8.65 8.64
CA GLY A 114 12.59 -8.41 7.91
C GLY A 114 13.61 -7.61 8.72
N ALA A 115 14.62 -7.07 8.04
CA ALA A 115 15.72 -6.37 8.71
C ALA A 115 15.33 -4.99 9.29
N ILE A 116 14.33 -4.32 8.69
CA ILE A 116 13.97 -2.92 9.00
C ILE A 116 12.48 -2.71 9.32
N GLY A 117 11.70 -3.79 9.54
CA GLY A 117 10.26 -3.68 9.78
C GLY A 117 9.90 -2.98 11.10
N ALA A 118 8.65 -2.51 11.18
CA ALA A 118 8.14 -1.92 12.40
C ALA A 118 8.12 -2.95 13.55
N ARG A 119 8.34 -2.46 14.78
CA ARG A 119 8.28 -3.27 16.01
C ARG A 119 6.94 -3.16 16.73
N THR A 120 6.14 -2.17 16.36
CA THR A 120 4.84 -1.85 16.94
C THR A 120 3.76 -2.16 15.92
N ALA A 121 2.89 -3.12 16.24
CA ALA A 121 1.70 -3.44 15.47
C ALA A 121 0.62 -4.00 16.38
N VAL A 122 -0.63 -3.89 15.95
CA VAL A 122 -1.74 -4.66 16.52
C VAL A 122 -1.53 -6.15 16.27
N SER A 123 -2.22 -7.02 17.01
CA SER A 123 -2.18 -8.46 16.73
C SER A 123 -2.93 -8.79 15.44
N LEU A 124 -2.60 -9.93 14.82
CA LEU A 124 -3.25 -10.37 13.58
C LEU A 124 -4.75 -10.63 13.79
N GLU A 125 -5.15 -11.14 14.96
CA GLU A 125 -6.55 -11.33 15.34
C GLU A 125 -7.30 -10.00 15.43
N ALA A 126 -6.66 -8.96 16.00
CA ALA A 126 -7.25 -7.64 16.16
C ALA A 126 -7.48 -6.91 14.82
N CYS A 127 -6.80 -7.34 13.75
CA CYS A 127 -6.97 -6.79 12.41
C CYS A 127 -8.34 -7.12 11.81
N VAL A 128 -8.86 -8.32 12.08
CA VAL A 128 -10.12 -8.83 11.49
C VAL A 128 -11.31 -7.90 11.75
N PRO A 129 -11.68 -7.58 13.00
CA PRO A 129 -12.83 -6.71 13.27
C PRO A 129 -12.64 -5.29 12.74
N LEU A 130 -11.41 -4.78 12.67
CA LEU A 130 -11.13 -3.46 12.09
C LEU A 130 -11.42 -3.44 10.59
N ILE A 131 -10.87 -4.41 9.85
CA ILE A 131 -11.08 -4.53 8.41
C ILE A 131 -12.57 -4.70 8.10
N ASP A 132 -13.29 -5.58 8.79
CA ASP A 132 -14.71 -5.78 8.54
C ASP A 132 -15.55 -4.54 8.83
N THR A 133 -15.21 -3.78 9.87
CA THR A 133 -15.90 -2.52 10.19
C THR A 133 -15.71 -1.50 9.07
N TRP A 134 -14.48 -1.30 8.60
CA TRP A 134 -14.18 -0.33 7.55
C TRP A 134 -14.73 -0.79 6.19
N ALA A 135 -14.64 -2.08 5.88
CA ALA A 135 -15.21 -2.68 4.69
C ALA A 135 -16.72 -2.48 4.63
N THR A 136 -17.42 -2.77 5.73
CA THR A 136 -18.87 -2.56 5.84
C THR A 136 -19.24 -1.09 5.63
N ALA A 137 -18.44 -0.17 6.17
CA ALA A 137 -18.69 1.26 6.04
C ALA A 137 -18.49 1.78 4.62
N ALA A 138 -17.45 1.32 3.90
CA ALA A 138 -17.25 1.61 2.49
C ALA A 138 -18.39 1.04 1.63
N ARG A 139 -18.73 -0.24 1.84
CA ARG A 139 -19.78 -0.93 1.07
C ARG A 139 -21.19 -0.39 1.32
N ALA A 140 -21.45 0.17 2.50
CA ALA A 140 -22.70 0.88 2.79
C ALA A 140 -22.87 2.16 1.94
N VAL A 141 -21.77 2.75 1.48
CA VAL A 141 -21.79 3.91 0.56
C VAL A 141 -21.80 3.43 -0.90
N ASN A 142 -20.91 2.51 -1.25
CA ASN A 142 -20.79 1.95 -2.60
C ASN A 142 -20.75 0.41 -2.51
N PRO A 143 -21.86 -0.30 -2.78
CA PRO A 143 -21.92 -1.76 -2.65
C PRO A 143 -20.91 -2.54 -3.52
N ASP A 144 -20.44 -1.91 -4.60
CA ASP A 144 -19.55 -2.49 -5.61
C ASP A 144 -18.06 -2.21 -5.33
N VAL A 145 -17.72 -1.40 -4.31
CA VAL A 145 -16.32 -1.13 -3.97
C VAL A 145 -15.60 -2.41 -3.53
N LEU A 146 -14.40 -2.65 -4.08
CA LEU A 146 -13.56 -3.73 -3.60
C LEU A 146 -12.80 -3.31 -2.36
N VAL A 147 -12.66 -4.19 -1.38
CA VAL A 147 -11.89 -3.91 -0.17
C VAL A 147 -10.71 -4.85 -0.09
N LEU A 148 -9.52 -4.30 0.14
CA LEU A 148 -8.29 -5.06 0.37
C LEU A 148 -7.72 -4.74 1.75
N CYS A 149 -6.89 -5.63 2.31
CA CYS A 149 -6.13 -5.36 3.52
C CYS A 149 -4.64 -5.12 3.24
N HIS A 150 -3.98 -4.34 4.10
CA HIS A 150 -2.55 -4.03 4.00
C HIS A 150 -1.93 -3.70 5.36
N GLY A 151 -0.65 -4.04 5.53
CA GLY A 151 0.18 -3.48 6.59
C GLY A 151 0.03 -4.16 7.95
N GLY A 152 0.62 -3.55 8.97
CA GLY A 152 0.66 -4.07 10.33
C GLY A 152 1.29 -5.48 10.40
N PRO A 153 0.62 -6.45 11.04
CA PRO A 153 1.14 -7.82 11.14
C PRO A 153 0.91 -8.67 9.88
N ILE A 154 0.27 -8.15 8.83
CA ILE A 154 -0.06 -8.92 7.61
C ILE A 154 1.15 -8.90 6.67
N ALA A 155 2.14 -9.76 6.92
CA ALA A 155 3.44 -9.73 6.26
C ALA A 155 3.68 -10.90 5.29
N THR A 156 2.98 -12.02 5.48
CA THR A 156 3.17 -13.25 4.71
C THR A 156 1.88 -13.72 4.02
N PRO A 157 1.97 -14.66 3.05
CA PRO A 157 0.78 -15.27 2.46
C PRO A 157 -0.13 -15.94 3.50
N ASP A 158 0.43 -16.55 4.55
CA ASP A 158 -0.34 -17.20 5.62
C ASP A 158 -1.12 -16.17 6.44
N ASP A 159 -0.53 -15.00 6.71
CA ASP A 159 -1.22 -13.90 7.39
C ASP A 159 -2.38 -13.36 6.53
N ALA A 160 -2.15 -13.17 5.23
CA ALA A 160 -3.18 -12.74 4.30
C ALA A 160 -4.32 -13.76 4.21
N ALA A 161 -3.98 -15.05 4.10
CA ALA A 161 -4.97 -16.14 4.10
C ALA A 161 -5.75 -16.20 5.42
N TYR A 162 -5.09 -15.95 6.56
CA TYR A 162 -5.73 -15.88 7.87
C TYR A 162 -6.82 -14.80 7.92
N ILE A 163 -6.50 -13.60 7.41
CA ILE A 163 -7.43 -12.45 7.35
C ILE A 163 -8.58 -12.72 6.39
N LEU A 164 -8.29 -13.17 5.17
CA LEU A 164 -9.32 -13.43 4.16
C LEU A 164 -10.26 -14.56 4.57
N GLY A 165 -9.77 -15.58 5.28
CA GLY A 165 -10.61 -16.65 5.82
C GLY A 165 -11.50 -16.25 7.00
N ARG A 166 -11.34 -15.04 7.55
CA ARG A 166 -12.05 -14.58 8.77
C ARG A 166 -12.79 -13.27 8.63
N THR A 167 -12.55 -12.53 7.56
CA THR A 167 -13.28 -11.30 7.21
C THR A 167 -14.44 -11.64 6.28
N GLN A 168 -15.54 -10.91 6.38
CA GLN A 168 -16.72 -11.12 5.54
C GLN A 168 -16.66 -10.32 4.25
N ASN A 169 -16.07 -9.12 4.29
CA ASN A 169 -16.13 -8.15 3.20
C ASN A 169 -14.74 -7.76 2.66
N CYS A 170 -13.68 -8.49 3.00
CA CYS A 170 -12.36 -8.27 2.42
C CYS A 170 -12.16 -9.21 1.22
N HIS A 171 -11.79 -8.65 0.07
CA HIS A 171 -11.70 -9.37 -1.20
C HIS A 171 -10.26 -9.72 -1.60
N GLY A 172 -9.26 -9.23 -0.86
CA GLY A 172 -7.86 -9.52 -1.16
C GLY A 172 -6.86 -8.77 -0.30
N PHE A 173 -5.61 -8.78 -0.74
CA PHE A 173 -4.46 -8.20 -0.03
C PHE A 173 -3.65 -7.31 -0.98
N TYR A 174 -3.23 -6.15 -0.47
CA TYR A 174 -2.33 -5.25 -1.19
C TYR A 174 -0.92 -5.39 -0.60
N GLY A 175 0.03 -5.91 -1.38
CA GLY A 175 1.40 -6.16 -0.91
C GLY A 175 2.39 -5.10 -1.38
N ALA A 176 3.32 -4.72 -0.49
CA ALA A 176 4.47 -3.88 -0.82
C ALA A 176 5.76 -4.52 -0.29
N SER A 177 6.17 -4.18 0.95
CA SER A 177 7.33 -4.81 1.62
C SER A 177 7.27 -6.34 1.62
N SER A 178 6.08 -6.92 1.74
CA SER A 178 5.86 -8.38 1.71
C SER A 178 6.15 -9.03 0.35
N LEU A 179 6.04 -8.28 -0.75
CA LEU A 179 6.26 -8.79 -2.10
C LEU A 179 7.67 -8.54 -2.63
N GLU A 180 8.27 -7.39 -2.34
CA GLU A 180 9.60 -7.05 -2.85
C GLU A 180 10.70 -7.20 -1.80
N ARG A 181 10.55 -6.58 -0.63
CA ARG A 181 11.64 -6.42 0.34
C ARG A 181 11.94 -7.73 1.06
N LEU A 182 10.95 -8.35 1.71
CA LEU A 182 11.18 -9.55 2.53
C LEU A 182 11.70 -10.73 1.70
N PRO A 183 11.13 -11.06 0.52
CA PRO A 183 11.64 -12.16 -0.29
C PRO A 183 13.04 -11.88 -0.83
N THR A 184 13.32 -10.62 -1.23
CA THR A 184 14.65 -10.24 -1.75
C THR A 184 15.71 -10.28 -0.67
N GLU A 185 15.42 -9.78 0.55
CA GLU A 185 16.33 -9.86 1.71
C GLU A 185 16.75 -11.32 1.97
N ALA A 186 15.79 -12.25 1.98
CA ALA A 186 16.04 -13.66 2.20
C ALA A 186 16.89 -14.28 1.08
N ALA A 187 16.51 -14.04 -0.18
CA ALA A 187 17.19 -14.61 -1.34
C ALA A 187 18.64 -14.13 -1.47
N LEU A 188 18.90 -12.83 -1.29
CA LEU A 188 20.26 -12.26 -1.34
C LEU A 188 21.13 -12.82 -0.22
N THR A 189 20.58 -12.91 0.99
CA THR A 189 21.30 -13.44 2.16
C THR A 189 21.70 -14.89 1.95
N GLU A 190 20.76 -15.74 1.53
CA GLU A 190 21.03 -17.17 1.35
C GLU A 190 21.98 -17.43 0.18
N THR A 191 21.82 -16.70 -0.92
CA THR A 191 22.74 -16.78 -2.07
C THR A 191 24.17 -16.42 -1.63
N THR A 192 24.33 -15.35 -0.85
CA THR A 192 25.64 -14.94 -0.32
C THR A 192 26.24 -16.01 0.59
N ARG A 193 25.43 -16.61 1.48
CA ARG A 193 25.88 -17.72 2.34
C ARG A 193 26.31 -18.95 1.54
N ALA A 194 25.61 -19.26 0.45
CA ALA A 194 25.99 -20.37 -0.44
C ALA A 194 27.38 -20.15 -1.05
N PHE A 195 27.65 -18.97 -1.61
CA PHE A 195 28.99 -18.65 -2.14
C PHE A 195 30.08 -18.69 -1.08
N LYS A 196 29.80 -18.18 0.12
CA LYS A 196 30.78 -18.18 1.24
C LYS A 196 31.13 -19.57 1.76
N ARG A 197 30.29 -20.58 1.51
CA ARG A 197 30.54 -21.98 1.91
C ARG A 197 31.46 -22.74 0.95
N ILE A 198 31.81 -22.18 -0.21
CA ILE A 198 32.73 -22.83 -1.14
C ILE A 198 34.12 -22.90 -0.50
N GLY A 199 34.54 -24.11 -0.14
CA GLY A 199 35.86 -24.36 0.42
C GLY A 199 36.96 -24.24 -0.64
N ILE A 200 38.07 -23.61 -0.30
CA ILE A 200 39.28 -23.61 -1.13
C ILE A 200 40.08 -24.86 -0.76
N ARG A 201 40.27 -25.79 -1.69
CA ARG A 201 41.23 -26.89 -1.49
C ARG A 201 42.64 -26.30 -1.57
N PRO A 202 43.55 -26.62 -0.63
CA PRO A 202 44.96 -26.29 -0.79
C PRO A 202 45.47 -26.93 -2.08
N LYS A 203 46.20 -26.18 -2.90
CA LYS A 203 46.93 -26.77 -4.02
C LYS A 203 48.05 -27.63 -3.42
N GLU A 204 48.07 -28.92 -3.75
CA GLU A 204 49.24 -29.76 -3.43
C GLU A 204 50.45 -29.17 -4.16
N ASN A 205 51.46 -28.78 -3.38
CA ASN A 205 52.75 -28.41 -3.94
C ASN A 205 53.37 -29.69 -4.52
N SER A 206 53.43 -29.78 -5.85
CA SER A 206 54.20 -30.80 -6.55
C SER A 206 55.69 -30.54 -6.29
N SER A 207 56.30 -31.40 -5.47
CA SER A 207 57.73 -31.51 -5.18
C SER A 207 58.56 -31.79 -6.42
#